data_AF-A0A318I9J4-F1
#
_entry.id   AF-A0A318I9J4-F1
#
_cell.length_a   1.000
_cell.length_b   1.000
_cell.length_c   1.000
_cell.angle_alpha   90.00
_cell.angle_beta   90.00
_cell.angle_gamma   90.00
#
_symmetry.space_group_name_H-M   'P 1'
#
loop_
_entity.id
_entity.type
_entity.pdbx_description
1 polymer ?
#
loop_
_entity_poly.entity_id
_entity_poly.type
_entity_poly.pdbx_seq_one_letter_code
_entity_poly.pdbx_strand_id
1 'polypeptide(L)'
;MTESNTNYLARNTGEQQKLEAASQFACLLFAADHPNLAHGNYASPCEQQLLDALAKNNSAVTYPIRILRGDLLPHSLASRVVAVDIPVRDATKRSYTHSQTKQVNIRSLATVIGDLCDSLKDGPTTANLVELADLLGRANIFCLTLNPLSAGDINFLDRHLRQFPPYLGAVALDPGNPLHIELFSEKLLDCVWIENGLIHVSRWDTDEGVYEFGLKPELQFRVIEVPWYEFQKTAPPRPRLITPTRRGAISAQRLHAATAPSHFEQVAAHLTMQTLRSSPTLPIELKIVLPAEDQMLIPVAKLIDYALNDQHDTGKHKAKLFSEVMAIGKDEWRFLAYQIRNELDHSRLERIEATQYGIQYRAQMEVVGLNGRIVTLETRWIIRQDEPAQLSTVFVADKAKQRGGVVEPPPWVPVAVKGEERWNAIVHLALKAGEFAADQCVPMPMKIEGYPVIMEGACGSAYVCLDGRLAFSRWLRANNYAANAYPSGIAIRARIDSQSVDRAKAYCEAFARVLWLNGIDGAKVEVYLS
;
A
#
# COMPACT_ATOMS: atom_id res chain seq x y z
N MET A 1 -31.61 -41.90 -32.24
CA MET A 1 -30.21 -41.51 -31.93
C MET A 1 -30.08 -40.01 -31.63
N THR A 2 -31.07 -39.40 -30.96
CA THR A 2 -31.10 -37.93 -30.74
C THR A 2 -31.79 -37.53 -29.43
N GLU A 3 -31.74 -38.38 -28.39
CA GLU A 3 -32.26 -38.04 -27.05
C GLU A 3 -31.27 -38.34 -25.89
N SER A 4 -30.08 -38.87 -26.18
CA SER A 4 -29.10 -39.24 -25.15
C SER A 4 -28.02 -38.19 -24.84
N ASN A 5 -27.84 -37.15 -25.66
CA ASN A 5 -26.80 -36.12 -25.44
C ASN A 5 -27.29 -34.86 -24.70
N THR A 6 -28.60 -34.61 -24.64
CA THR A 6 -29.15 -33.40 -24.00
C THR A 6 -29.25 -33.55 -22.48
N ASN A 7 -29.34 -34.78 -21.97
CA ASN A 7 -29.40 -35.06 -20.53
C ASN A 7 -28.03 -35.05 -19.82
N TYR A 8 -26.91 -35.13 -20.56
CA TYR A 8 -25.56 -35.07 -19.97
C TYR A 8 -25.09 -33.62 -19.72
N LEU A 9 -25.44 -32.69 -20.61
CA LEU A 9 -25.10 -31.27 -20.47
C LEU A 9 -26.03 -30.52 -19.49
N ALA A 10 -27.27 -30.96 -19.33
CA ALA A 10 -28.24 -30.35 -18.41
C ALA A 10 -28.08 -30.83 -16.95
N ARG A 11 -27.56 -32.04 -16.71
CA ARG A 11 -27.21 -32.50 -15.34
C ARG A 11 -25.93 -31.84 -14.82
N ASN A 12 -24.93 -31.62 -15.68
CA ASN A 12 -23.68 -30.96 -15.30
C ASN A 12 -23.85 -29.48 -14.94
N THR A 13 -24.77 -28.74 -15.57
CA THR A 13 -24.97 -27.31 -15.29
C THR A 13 -25.66 -27.05 -13.95
N GLY A 14 -26.59 -27.93 -13.53
CA GLY A 14 -27.26 -27.84 -12.22
C GLY A 14 -26.41 -28.31 -11.04
N GLU A 15 -25.53 -29.30 -11.26
CA GLU A 15 -24.52 -29.71 -10.27
C GLU A 15 -23.33 -28.76 -10.22
N GLN A 16 -22.86 -28.21 -11.35
CA GLN A 16 -21.83 -27.14 -11.36
C GLN A 16 -22.34 -25.87 -10.66
N GLN A 17 -23.58 -25.44 -10.88
CA GLN A 17 -24.14 -24.28 -10.16
C GLN A 17 -24.34 -24.55 -8.65
N LYS A 18 -24.60 -25.81 -8.24
CA LYS A 18 -24.64 -26.19 -6.82
C LYS A 18 -23.25 -26.38 -6.20
N LEU A 19 -22.26 -26.84 -6.95
CA LEU A 19 -20.85 -26.91 -6.53
C LEU A 19 -20.23 -25.51 -6.43
N GLU A 20 -20.53 -24.60 -7.36
CA GLU A 20 -20.10 -23.19 -7.31
C GLU A 20 -20.65 -22.47 -6.07
N ALA A 21 -21.83 -22.85 -5.58
CA ALA A 21 -22.42 -22.30 -4.36
C ALA A 21 -21.89 -22.93 -3.05
N ALA A 22 -21.16 -24.05 -3.11
CA ALA A 22 -20.64 -24.80 -1.95
C ALA A 22 -19.11 -24.97 -1.95
N SER A 23 -18.42 -24.46 -2.97
CA SER A 23 -16.98 -24.54 -3.12
C SER A 23 -16.28 -23.32 -2.56
N GLN A 24 -15.11 -23.57 -1.99
CA GLN A 24 -14.27 -22.61 -1.29
C GLN A 24 -12.92 -22.53 -1.97
N PHE A 25 -12.40 -21.31 -2.02
CA PHE A 25 -11.01 -21.00 -2.27
C PHE A 25 -10.26 -21.15 -0.94
N ALA A 26 -9.32 -22.08 -0.82
CA ALA A 26 -8.67 -22.38 0.46
C ALA A 26 -7.19 -22.69 0.28
N CYS A 27 -6.41 -22.46 1.35
CA CYS A 27 -4.98 -22.71 1.36
C CYS A 27 -4.56 -23.60 2.54
N LEU A 28 -3.61 -24.48 2.26
CA LEU A 28 -2.90 -25.32 3.22
C LEU A 28 -1.52 -24.71 3.46
N LEU A 29 -1.22 -24.43 4.73
CA LEU A 29 0.00 -23.72 5.15
C LEU A 29 1.03 -24.70 5.71
N PHE A 30 2.30 -24.54 5.34
CA PHE A 30 3.41 -25.36 5.83
C PHE A 30 4.59 -24.48 6.25
N ALA A 31 5.23 -24.79 7.37
CA ALA A 31 6.48 -24.16 7.78
C ALA A 31 7.63 -24.73 6.93
N ALA A 32 8.09 -23.95 5.95
CA ALA A 32 9.13 -24.40 5.01
C ALA A 32 10.49 -24.62 5.69
N ASP A 33 10.74 -23.91 6.80
CA ASP A 33 11.99 -24.01 7.57
C ASP A 33 11.91 -25.08 8.69
N HIS A 34 10.87 -25.91 8.72
CA HIS A 34 10.71 -26.94 9.75
C HIS A 34 11.84 -28.00 9.67
N PRO A 35 12.44 -28.44 10.80
CA PRO A 35 13.59 -29.39 10.79
C PRO A 35 13.34 -30.73 10.09
N ASN A 36 12.08 -31.17 10.03
CA ASN A 36 11.67 -32.40 9.32
C ASN A 36 11.61 -32.26 7.80
N LEU A 37 11.81 -31.04 7.25
CA LEU A 37 11.91 -30.81 5.82
C LEU A 37 13.39 -30.76 5.41
N ALA A 38 13.73 -31.37 4.27
CA ALA A 38 15.09 -31.35 3.76
C ALA A 38 15.50 -29.93 3.35
N HIS A 39 16.69 -29.50 3.75
CA HIS A 39 17.25 -28.20 3.33
C HIS A 39 17.27 -28.08 1.80
N GLY A 40 16.58 -27.07 1.27
CA GLY A 40 16.53 -26.77 -0.16
C GLY A 40 15.45 -27.49 -0.98
N ASN A 41 14.70 -28.45 -0.42
CA ASN A 41 13.56 -29.09 -1.10
C ASN A 41 12.39 -29.36 -0.13
N TYR A 42 11.82 -28.29 0.43
CA TYR A 42 10.68 -28.35 1.35
C TYR A 42 9.34 -28.55 0.62
N ALA A 43 9.24 -28.15 -0.65
CA ALA A 43 7.99 -28.20 -1.41
C ALA A 43 7.55 -29.64 -1.69
N SER A 44 8.47 -30.50 -2.14
CA SER A 44 8.14 -31.86 -2.56
C SER A 44 7.53 -32.72 -1.43
N PRO A 45 8.05 -32.72 -0.19
CA PRO A 45 7.39 -33.39 0.93
C PRO A 45 5.98 -32.85 1.24
N CYS A 46 5.75 -31.55 1.11
CA CYS A 46 4.41 -30.96 1.33
C CYS A 46 3.42 -31.41 0.26
N GLU A 47 3.84 -31.41 -1.01
CA GLU A 47 3.05 -31.91 -2.14
C GLU A 47 2.74 -33.40 -2.02
N GLN A 48 3.73 -34.20 -1.61
CA GLN A 48 3.55 -35.62 -1.32
C GLN A 48 2.44 -35.85 -0.29
N GLN A 49 2.44 -35.09 0.80
CA GLN A 49 1.41 -35.22 1.84
C GLN A 49 0.03 -34.80 1.34
N LEU A 50 -0.06 -33.80 0.46
CA LEU A 50 -1.31 -33.45 -0.19
C LEU A 50 -1.81 -34.60 -1.08
N LEU A 51 -0.96 -35.17 -1.93
CA LEU A 51 -1.32 -36.28 -2.81
C LEU A 51 -1.72 -37.53 -2.01
N ASP A 52 -0.96 -37.87 -0.96
CA ASP A 52 -1.27 -38.97 -0.03
C ASP A 52 -2.66 -38.78 0.60
N ALA A 53 -3.03 -37.54 0.95
CA ALA A 53 -4.34 -37.21 1.50
C ALA A 53 -5.44 -37.29 0.43
N LEU A 54 -5.22 -36.74 -0.75
CA LEU A 54 -6.18 -36.77 -1.86
C LEU A 54 -6.46 -38.21 -2.32
N ALA A 55 -5.44 -39.06 -2.42
CA ALA A 55 -5.60 -40.48 -2.78
C ALA A 55 -6.50 -41.25 -1.80
N LYS A 56 -6.55 -40.82 -0.52
CA LYS A 56 -7.42 -41.41 0.50
C LYS A 56 -8.81 -40.77 0.55
N ASN A 57 -8.99 -39.62 -0.11
CA ASN A 57 -10.27 -38.94 -0.21
C ASN A 57 -10.89 -39.17 -1.59
N ASN A 58 -11.66 -40.26 -1.71
CA ASN A 58 -12.36 -40.60 -2.97
C ASN A 58 -13.25 -39.47 -3.51
N SER A 59 -13.71 -38.53 -2.68
CA SER A 59 -14.57 -37.39 -3.09
C SER A 59 -13.80 -36.18 -3.64
N ALA A 60 -12.55 -35.97 -3.24
CA ALA A 60 -11.74 -34.82 -3.70
C ALA A 60 -11.09 -35.05 -5.08
N VAL A 61 -11.09 -36.28 -5.59
CA VAL A 61 -10.44 -36.63 -6.86
C VAL A 61 -11.44 -36.71 -8.02
N THR A 62 -12.74 -36.60 -7.75
CA THR A 62 -13.82 -36.74 -8.75
C THR A 62 -14.16 -35.47 -9.52
N TYR A 63 -13.70 -34.30 -9.06
CA TYR A 63 -13.90 -33.01 -9.74
C TYR A 63 -12.56 -32.31 -9.90
N PRO A 64 -12.42 -31.41 -10.88
CA PRO A 64 -11.12 -30.83 -11.19
C PRO A 64 -10.74 -29.73 -10.19
N ILE A 65 -9.55 -29.85 -9.60
CA ILE A 65 -9.01 -28.92 -8.60
C ILE A 65 -7.73 -28.28 -9.13
N ARG A 66 -7.71 -26.95 -9.27
CA ARG A 66 -6.50 -26.18 -9.55
C ARG A 66 -5.68 -26.02 -8.27
N ILE A 67 -4.36 -26.20 -8.37
CA ILE A 67 -3.44 -26.02 -7.26
C ILE A 67 -2.41 -24.95 -7.60
N LEU A 68 -2.37 -23.91 -6.77
CA LEU A 68 -1.35 -22.86 -6.80
C LEU A 68 -0.36 -23.11 -5.67
N ARG A 69 0.92 -22.94 -5.94
CA ARG A 69 1.98 -23.28 -4.98
C ARG A 69 3.07 -22.24 -4.87
N GLY A 70 3.73 -22.18 -3.72
CA GLY A 70 4.87 -21.30 -3.51
C GLY A 70 4.88 -20.69 -2.12
N ASP A 71 5.84 -19.83 -1.87
CA ASP A 71 5.99 -19.19 -0.57
C ASP A 71 5.08 -17.96 -0.44
N LEU A 72 4.62 -17.69 0.77
CA LEU A 72 4.04 -16.40 1.10
C LEU A 72 5.15 -15.35 1.21
N LEU A 73 5.07 -14.34 0.36
CA LEU A 73 6.05 -13.26 0.28
C LEU A 73 5.43 -11.91 0.69
N PRO A 74 4.96 -11.73 1.94
CA PRO A 74 4.37 -10.45 2.38
C PRO A 74 5.35 -9.28 2.26
N HIS A 75 6.65 -9.54 2.42
CA HIS A 75 7.70 -8.55 2.23
C HIS A 75 7.75 -7.99 0.79
N SER A 76 7.26 -8.71 -0.21
CA SER A 76 7.21 -8.21 -1.59
C SER A 76 6.23 -7.04 -1.76
N LEU A 77 5.19 -6.97 -0.92
CA LEU A 77 4.23 -5.85 -0.87
C LEU A 77 4.74 -4.68 -0.04
N ALA A 78 5.67 -4.94 0.89
CA ALA A 78 6.28 -3.93 1.76
C ALA A 78 7.64 -3.42 1.25
N SER A 79 8.16 -3.97 0.15
CA SER A 79 9.44 -3.58 -0.43
C SER A 79 9.34 -2.26 -1.17
N ARG A 80 10.21 -1.32 -0.81
CA ARG A 80 10.24 0.07 -1.31
C ARG A 80 11.54 0.33 -2.04
N VAL A 81 11.50 1.15 -3.09
CA VAL A 81 12.73 1.58 -3.77
C VAL A 81 13.41 2.61 -2.88
N VAL A 82 14.65 2.34 -2.48
CA VAL A 82 15.46 3.23 -1.63
C VAL A 82 16.67 3.82 -2.33
N ALA A 83 17.08 3.24 -3.45
CA ALA A 83 18.09 3.84 -4.30
C ALA A 83 17.90 3.47 -5.77
N VAL A 84 18.29 4.38 -6.65
CA VAL A 84 18.39 4.17 -8.09
C VAL A 84 19.74 4.68 -8.56
N ASP A 85 20.49 3.81 -9.23
CA ASP A 85 21.76 4.15 -9.90
C ASP A 85 21.62 3.84 -11.39
N ILE A 86 21.72 4.88 -12.21
CA ILE A 86 21.66 4.80 -13.66
C ILE A 86 22.93 5.45 -14.23
N PRO A 87 23.88 4.66 -14.75
CA PRO A 87 25.05 5.20 -15.42
C PRO A 87 24.69 5.76 -16.81
N VAL A 88 25.58 6.58 -17.38
CA VAL A 88 25.52 6.92 -18.81
C VAL A 88 25.83 5.66 -19.63
N ARG A 89 25.10 5.43 -20.72
CA ARG A 89 25.33 4.26 -21.57
C ARG A 89 26.67 4.38 -22.26
N ASP A 90 27.53 3.39 -22.01
CA ASP A 90 28.77 3.19 -22.74
C ASP A 90 28.48 2.45 -24.05
N ALA A 91 28.67 3.13 -25.18
CA ALA A 91 28.42 2.57 -26.51
C ALA A 91 29.33 1.38 -26.84
N THR A 92 30.44 1.20 -26.11
CA THR A 92 31.38 0.08 -26.31
C THR A 92 30.92 -1.19 -25.59
N LYS A 93 30.02 -1.09 -24.61
CA LYS A 93 29.52 -2.24 -23.85
C LYS A 93 28.28 -2.85 -24.50
N ARG A 94 28.27 -4.18 -24.59
CA ARG A 94 27.10 -4.95 -25.09
C ARG A 94 25.91 -4.88 -24.15
N SER A 95 26.13 -4.71 -22.85
CA SER A 95 25.09 -4.61 -21.83
C SER A 95 25.05 -3.21 -21.22
N TYR A 96 23.83 -2.75 -20.94
CA TYR A 96 23.56 -1.54 -20.19
C TYR A 96 22.74 -1.91 -18.97
N THR A 97 23.29 -1.68 -17.79
CA THR A 97 22.69 -2.08 -16.52
C THR A 97 22.45 -0.82 -15.70
N HIS A 98 21.21 -0.61 -15.29
CA HIS A 98 20.87 0.24 -14.15
C HIS A 98 20.56 -0.66 -12.96
N SER A 99 20.66 -0.12 -11.76
CA SER A 99 20.32 -0.86 -10.54
C SER A 99 19.27 -0.14 -9.73
N GLN A 100 18.45 -0.92 -9.04
CA GLN A 100 17.53 -0.44 -8.03
C GLN A 100 17.80 -1.21 -6.74
N THR A 101 17.94 -0.48 -5.64
CA THR A 101 17.99 -1.07 -4.32
C THR A 101 16.61 -1.01 -3.70
N LYS A 102 16.11 -2.15 -3.24
CA LYS A 102 14.84 -2.24 -2.50
C LYS A 102 15.12 -2.59 -1.05
N GLN A 103 14.39 -1.96 -0.15
CA GLN A 103 14.39 -2.28 1.27
C GLN A 103 12.97 -2.47 1.75
N VAL A 104 12.77 -3.43 2.66
CA VAL A 104 11.48 -3.64 3.29
C VAL A 104 11.16 -2.49 4.23
N ASN A 105 10.03 -1.82 4.02
CA ASN A 105 9.48 -0.89 4.99
C ASN A 105 8.79 -1.69 6.11
N ILE A 106 9.36 -1.61 7.32
CA ILE A 106 8.89 -2.41 8.46
C ILE A 106 7.46 -2.04 8.87
N ARG A 107 7.06 -0.77 8.75
CA ARG A 107 5.68 -0.35 9.03
C ARG A 107 4.72 -0.99 8.02
N SER A 108 5.05 -0.94 6.73
CA SER A 108 4.27 -1.59 5.68
C SER A 108 4.19 -3.10 5.87
N LEU A 109 5.31 -3.75 6.22
CA LEU A 109 5.35 -5.20 6.46
C LEU A 109 4.46 -5.59 7.65
N ALA A 110 4.55 -4.84 8.76
CA ALA A 110 3.71 -5.06 9.93
C ALA A 110 2.22 -4.91 9.59
N THR A 111 1.85 -3.91 8.79
CA THR A 111 0.47 -3.74 8.31
C THR A 111 0.02 -4.88 7.42
N VAL A 112 0.86 -5.34 6.48
CA VAL A 112 0.53 -6.46 5.58
C VAL A 112 0.33 -7.76 6.37
N ILE A 113 1.26 -8.12 7.26
CA ILE A 113 1.15 -9.34 8.07
C ILE A 113 -0.03 -9.24 9.04
N GLY A 114 -0.15 -8.10 9.73
CA GLY A 114 -1.23 -7.87 10.69
C GLY A 114 -2.60 -7.93 10.04
N ASP A 115 -2.80 -7.24 8.91
CA ASP A 115 -4.06 -7.26 8.19
C ASP A 115 -4.39 -8.64 7.61
N LEU A 116 -3.39 -9.37 7.10
CA LEU A 116 -3.58 -10.74 6.64
C LEU A 116 -4.09 -11.64 7.76
N CYS A 117 -3.39 -11.69 8.90
CA CYS A 117 -3.81 -12.51 10.03
C CYS A 117 -5.15 -12.06 10.61
N ASP A 118 -5.45 -10.76 10.55
CA ASP A 118 -6.74 -10.21 10.99
C ASP A 118 -7.88 -10.59 10.05
N SER A 119 -7.68 -10.53 8.73
CA SER A 119 -8.72 -10.89 7.75
C SER A 119 -8.96 -12.40 7.63
N LEU A 120 -7.96 -13.24 7.95
CA LEU A 120 -8.13 -14.69 7.99
C LEU A 120 -9.06 -15.16 9.11
N LYS A 121 -9.32 -14.34 10.14
CA LYS A 121 -10.26 -14.65 11.24
C LYS A 121 -11.71 -14.72 10.77
N ASP A 122 -12.05 -14.03 9.70
CA ASP A 122 -13.43 -13.92 9.21
C ASP A 122 -13.88 -15.17 8.44
N GLY A 123 -12.94 -16.03 8.05
CA GLY A 123 -13.20 -17.30 7.36
C GLY A 123 -12.92 -18.52 8.24
N PRO A 124 -13.43 -19.71 7.86
CA PRO A 124 -13.00 -20.96 8.47
C PRO A 124 -11.48 -21.10 8.44
N THR A 125 -10.88 -21.28 9.62
CA THR A 125 -9.44 -21.50 9.75
C THR A 125 -9.16 -22.49 10.86
N THR A 126 -8.12 -23.30 10.65
CA THR A 126 -7.59 -24.21 11.64
C THR A 126 -6.14 -23.90 11.99
N ALA A 127 -5.57 -22.86 11.39
CA ALA A 127 -4.23 -22.38 11.65
C ALA A 127 -4.19 -21.52 12.93
N ASN A 128 -3.10 -21.64 13.69
CA ASN A 128 -2.89 -20.75 14.84
C ASN A 128 -2.48 -19.36 14.34
N LEU A 129 -3.45 -18.46 14.18
CA LEU A 129 -3.20 -17.11 13.64
C LEU A 129 -2.28 -16.24 14.52
N VAL A 130 -2.18 -16.55 15.82
CA VAL A 130 -1.26 -15.85 16.73
C VAL A 130 0.19 -16.19 16.37
N GLU A 131 0.48 -17.48 16.21
CA GLU A 131 1.81 -17.98 15.81
C GLU A 131 2.12 -17.71 14.34
N LEU A 132 1.11 -17.74 13.46
CA LEU A 132 1.26 -17.48 12.04
C LEU A 132 1.81 -16.07 11.78
N ALA A 133 1.33 -15.06 12.52
CA ALA A 133 1.86 -13.71 12.42
C ALA A 133 3.35 -13.64 12.77
N ASP A 134 3.77 -14.36 13.80
CA ASP A 134 5.18 -14.43 14.19
C ASP A 134 6.02 -15.17 13.14
N LEU A 135 5.51 -16.27 12.60
CA LEU A 135 6.16 -17.05 11.55
C LEU A 135 6.34 -16.23 10.25
N LEU A 136 5.31 -15.52 9.79
CA LEU A 136 5.38 -14.66 8.60
C LEU A 136 6.44 -13.56 8.70
N GLY A 137 6.84 -13.17 9.91
CA GLY A 137 7.89 -12.19 10.14
C GLY A 137 9.31 -12.77 10.20
N ARG A 138 9.47 -14.10 10.35
CA ARG A 138 10.77 -14.72 10.67
C ARG A 138 11.12 -16.00 9.92
N ALA A 139 10.16 -16.59 9.21
CA ALA A 139 10.30 -17.88 8.56
C ALA A 139 9.55 -17.89 7.22
N ASN A 140 9.94 -18.82 6.35
CA ASN A 140 9.26 -19.08 5.10
C ASN A 140 8.03 -19.96 5.34
N ILE A 141 6.90 -19.58 4.75
CA ILE A 141 5.66 -20.36 4.77
C ILE A 141 5.34 -20.78 3.35
N PHE A 142 5.40 -22.08 3.11
CA PHE A 142 5.01 -22.68 1.85
C PHE A 142 3.49 -22.90 1.83
N CYS A 143 2.88 -22.61 0.70
CA CYS A 143 1.44 -22.67 0.49
C CYS A 143 1.08 -23.63 -0.62
N LEU A 144 -0.01 -24.38 -0.40
CA LEU A 144 -0.76 -25.06 -1.44
C LEU A 144 -2.18 -24.52 -1.42
N THR A 145 -2.50 -23.67 -2.37
CA THR A 145 -3.83 -23.08 -2.52
C THR A 145 -4.64 -23.87 -3.53
N LEU A 146 -5.82 -24.32 -3.13
CA LEU A 146 -6.67 -25.21 -3.91
C LEU A 146 -7.99 -24.51 -4.26
N ASN A 147 -8.43 -24.69 -5.50
CA ASN A 147 -9.70 -24.15 -5.98
C ASN A 147 -10.30 -25.00 -7.12
N PRO A 148 -11.60 -25.36 -7.04
CA PRO A 148 -12.49 -25.29 -5.88
C PRO A 148 -12.17 -26.37 -4.82
N LEU A 149 -12.61 -26.19 -3.57
CA LEU A 149 -12.71 -27.26 -2.56
C LEU A 149 -14.03 -27.22 -1.81
N SER A 150 -14.62 -28.37 -1.50
CA SER A 150 -15.75 -28.40 -0.56
C SER A 150 -15.28 -28.23 0.89
N ALA A 151 -16.16 -27.75 1.78
CA ALA A 151 -15.86 -27.70 3.22
C ALA A 151 -15.53 -29.09 3.81
N GLY A 152 -16.13 -30.16 3.27
CA GLY A 152 -15.84 -31.53 3.65
C GLY A 152 -14.41 -31.93 3.30
N ASP A 153 -13.95 -31.56 2.09
CA ASP A 153 -12.59 -31.85 1.63
C ASP A 153 -11.55 -31.08 2.44
N ILE A 154 -11.81 -29.80 2.75
CA ILE A 154 -10.92 -29.01 3.61
C ILE A 154 -10.75 -29.68 4.98
N ASN A 155 -11.86 -30.08 5.62
CA ASN A 155 -11.82 -30.77 6.91
C ASN A 155 -11.17 -32.15 6.84
N PHE A 156 -11.24 -32.83 5.71
CA PHE A 156 -10.54 -34.10 5.50
C PHE A 156 -9.03 -33.87 5.38
N LEU A 157 -8.62 -32.94 4.51
CA LEU A 157 -7.23 -32.60 4.26
C LEU A 157 -6.55 -32.10 5.55
N ASP A 158 -7.17 -31.18 6.28
CA ASP A 158 -6.65 -30.67 7.55
C ASP A 158 -6.39 -31.81 8.55
N ARG A 159 -7.36 -32.70 8.77
CA ARG A 159 -7.20 -33.83 9.69
C ARG A 159 -6.08 -34.79 9.27
N HIS A 160 -5.92 -35.02 7.96
CA HIS A 160 -4.86 -35.89 7.46
C HIS A 160 -3.48 -35.26 7.66
N LEU A 161 -3.35 -33.99 7.26
CA LEU A 161 -2.09 -33.26 7.26
C LEU A 161 -1.59 -32.91 8.66
N ARG A 162 -2.44 -32.90 9.69
CA ARG A 162 -2.01 -32.77 11.09
C ARG A 162 -1.01 -33.82 11.57
N GLN A 163 -0.93 -34.96 10.88
CA GLN A 163 0.07 -35.99 11.16
C GLN A 163 1.46 -35.62 10.63
N PHE A 164 1.55 -34.59 9.79
CA PHE A 164 2.78 -34.08 9.21
C PHE A 164 3.23 -32.82 9.98
N PRO A 165 4.26 -32.90 10.84
CA PRO A 165 4.62 -31.81 11.75
C PRO A 165 4.84 -30.43 11.10
N PRO A 166 5.36 -30.30 9.87
CA PRO A 166 5.46 -29.00 9.20
C PRO A 166 4.13 -28.32 8.86
N TYR A 167 3.00 -29.02 8.89
CA TYR A 167 1.69 -28.46 8.55
C TYR A 167 1.20 -27.49 9.63
N LEU A 168 0.83 -26.28 9.23
CA LEU A 168 0.40 -25.19 10.11
C LEU A 168 -1.12 -25.05 10.20
N GLY A 169 -1.88 -25.65 9.28
CA GLY A 169 -3.34 -25.59 9.22
C GLY A 169 -3.88 -25.13 7.87
N ALA A 170 -5.20 -25.11 7.77
CA ALA A 170 -5.95 -24.66 6.61
C ALA A 170 -6.59 -23.27 6.87
N VAL A 171 -6.72 -22.50 5.80
CA VAL A 171 -7.43 -21.21 5.79
C VAL A 171 -8.38 -21.14 4.60
N ALA A 172 -9.63 -20.77 4.84
CA ALA A 172 -10.52 -20.32 3.78
C ALA A 172 -10.18 -18.88 3.41
N LEU A 173 -10.21 -18.59 2.11
CA LEU A 173 -9.76 -17.32 1.57
C LEU A 173 -10.95 -16.55 0.98
N ASP A 174 -11.01 -15.25 1.27
CA ASP A 174 -11.98 -14.32 0.69
C ASP A 174 -11.50 -13.81 -0.68
N PRO A 175 -12.14 -14.18 -1.80
CA PRO A 175 -11.78 -13.66 -3.12
C PRO A 175 -12.10 -12.16 -3.30
N GLY A 176 -12.88 -11.56 -2.42
CA GLY A 176 -13.10 -10.10 -2.38
C GLY A 176 -12.06 -9.36 -1.53
N ASN A 177 -11.11 -10.06 -0.90
CA ASN A 177 -10.00 -9.45 -0.20
C ASN A 177 -8.75 -9.39 -1.11
N PRO A 178 -8.26 -8.19 -1.48
CA PRO A 178 -7.13 -8.06 -2.39
C PRO A 178 -5.86 -8.70 -1.83
N LEU A 179 -5.65 -8.68 -0.51
CA LEU A 179 -4.47 -9.27 0.10
C LEU A 179 -4.47 -10.80 -0.01
N HIS A 180 -5.64 -11.43 0.07
CA HIS A 180 -5.77 -12.87 -0.11
C HIS A 180 -5.50 -13.27 -1.55
N ILE A 181 -6.08 -12.54 -2.52
CA ILE A 181 -5.84 -12.80 -3.95
C ILE A 181 -4.37 -12.57 -4.31
N GLU A 182 -3.78 -11.47 -3.85
CA GLU A 182 -2.39 -11.14 -4.16
C GLU A 182 -1.41 -12.21 -3.63
N LEU A 183 -1.56 -12.64 -2.37
CA LEU A 183 -0.62 -13.55 -1.73
C LEU A 183 -0.90 -15.04 -2.01
N PHE A 184 -2.18 -15.45 -2.13
CA PHE A 184 -2.55 -16.85 -2.29
C PHE A 184 -3.01 -17.22 -3.70
N SER A 185 -3.16 -16.25 -4.60
CA SER A 185 -3.40 -16.49 -6.01
C SER A 185 -2.27 -15.91 -6.85
N GLU A 186 -2.20 -14.59 -7.03
CA GLU A 186 -1.39 -13.93 -8.07
C GLU A 186 0.12 -14.18 -7.95
N LYS A 187 0.67 -14.23 -6.73
CA LYS A 187 2.11 -14.48 -6.50
C LYS A 187 2.52 -15.94 -6.49
N LEU A 188 1.57 -16.87 -6.51
CA LEU A 188 1.85 -18.31 -6.50
C LEU A 188 2.04 -18.85 -7.93
N LEU A 189 2.86 -19.90 -8.03
CA LEU A 189 3.06 -20.65 -9.25
C LEU A 189 1.76 -21.36 -9.63
N ASP A 190 1.37 -21.20 -10.89
CA ASP A 190 0.11 -21.68 -11.45
C ASP A 190 0.41 -22.64 -12.60
N CYS A 191 0.68 -23.89 -12.23
CA CYS A 191 1.11 -24.89 -13.19
C CYS A 191 0.53 -26.28 -12.93
N VAL A 192 -0.39 -26.45 -11.97
CA VAL A 192 -0.94 -27.76 -11.62
C VAL A 192 -2.46 -27.73 -11.47
N TRP A 193 -3.13 -28.75 -11.99
CA TRP A 193 -4.48 -29.11 -11.57
C TRP A 193 -4.65 -30.63 -11.56
N ILE A 194 -5.59 -31.14 -10.77
CA ILE A 194 -5.83 -32.57 -10.57
C ILE A 194 -7.28 -32.90 -10.90
N GLU A 195 -7.50 -33.98 -11.64
CA GLU A 195 -8.82 -34.54 -11.94
C GLU A 195 -8.74 -36.03 -12.25
N ASN A 196 -9.64 -36.83 -11.69
CA ASN A 196 -9.78 -38.26 -12.01
C ASN A 196 -8.47 -39.06 -11.89
N GLY A 197 -7.62 -38.72 -10.91
CA GLY A 197 -6.32 -39.36 -10.70
C GLY A 197 -5.22 -38.91 -11.68
N LEU A 198 -5.48 -37.90 -12.50
CA LEU A 198 -4.51 -37.28 -13.39
C LEU A 198 -4.00 -35.97 -12.77
N ILE A 199 -2.68 -35.80 -12.75
CA ILE A 199 -2.01 -34.56 -12.36
C ILE A 199 -1.58 -33.87 -13.66
N HIS A 200 -2.26 -32.79 -14.01
CA HIS A 200 -1.95 -32.00 -15.18
C HIS A 200 -0.93 -30.93 -14.80
N VAL A 201 0.27 -31.04 -15.36
CA VAL A 201 1.38 -30.11 -15.10
C VAL A 201 1.64 -29.28 -16.36
N SER A 202 1.70 -27.96 -16.20
CA SER A 202 2.07 -27.09 -17.31
C SER A 202 3.53 -27.31 -17.69
N ARG A 203 3.77 -27.66 -18.95
CA ARG A 203 5.11 -27.73 -19.53
C ARG A 203 5.63 -26.32 -19.82
N TRP A 204 6.81 -26.01 -19.27
CA TRP A 204 7.58 -24.82 -19.61
C TRP A 204 8.67 -25.23 -20.61
N ASP A 205 9.05 -24.34 -21.54
CA ASP A 205 10.01 -24.62 -22.63
C ASP A 205 11.48 -24.75 -22.16
N THR A 206 11.70 -25.33 -20.98
CA THR A 206 13.04 -25.58 -20.42
C THR A 206 13.39 -27.05 -20.54
N ASP A 207 14.61 -27.39 -20.98
CA ASP A 207 15.15 -28.76 -21.10
C ASP A 207 15.30 -29.50 -19.75
N GLU A 208 14.76 -28.96 -18.66
CA GLU A 208 14.73 -29.58 -17.35
C GLU A 208 13.55 -30.57 -17.29
N GLY A 209 13.81 -31.79 -16.82
CA GLY A 209 12.88 -32.93 -16.91
C GLY A 209 11.49 -32.71 -16.30
N VAL A 210 10.64 -33.71 -16.47
CA VAL A 210 9.23 -33.66 -16.06
C VAL A 210 9.12 -33.33 -14.56
N TYR A 211 8.46 -32.22 -14.24
CA TYR A 211 8.16 -31.86 -12.86
C TYR A 211 7.04 -32.74 -12.31
N GLU A 212 7.38 -33.65 -11.41
CA GLU A 212 6.45 -34.69 -10.92
C GLU A 212 5.54 -34.24 -9.76
N PHE A 213 5.58 -32.96 -9.33
CA PHE A 213 4.74 -32.39 -8.27
C PHE A 213 4.66 -33.28 -7.01
N GLY A 214 5.82 -33.75 -6.53
CA GLY A 214 5.89 -34.61 -5.36
C GLY A 214 5.21 -35.98 -5.52
N LEU A 215 5.01 -36.47 -6.74
CA LEU A 215 4.47 -37.81 -6.93
C LEU A 215 5.43 -38.88 -6.40
N LYS A 216 4.89 -39.89 -5.71
CA LYS A 216 5.62 -41.12 -5.36
C LYS A 216 5.15 -42.30 -6.22
N PRO A 217 6.03 -43.26 -6.55
CA PRO A 217 5.68 -44.42 -7.38
C PRO A 217 4.49 -45.25 -6.87
N GLU A 218 4.27 -45.28 -5.56
CA GLU A 218 3.19 -46.04 -4.90
C GLU A 218 1.80 -45.39 -5.01
N LEU A 219 1.71 -44.13 -5.44
CA LEU A 219 0.44 -43.43 -5.59
C LEU A 219 -0.18 -43.70 -6.97
N GLN A 220 -1.50 -43.82 -7.00
CA GLN A 220 -2.25 -44.15 -8.23
C GLN A 220 -2.39 -42.96 -9.21
N PHE A 221 -1.72 -41.84 -8.96
CA PHE A 221 -1.78 -40.68 -9.84
C PHE A 221 -0.91 -40.88 -11.09
N ARG A 222 -1.29 -40.22 -12.19
CA ARG A 222 -0.49 -40.14 -13.41
C ARG A 222 -0.24 -38.69 -13.80
N VAL A 223 1.00 -38.36 -14.14
CA VAL A 223 1.36 -37.01 -14.60
C VAL A 223 1.08 -36.88 -16.10
N ILE A 224 0.42 -35.79 -16.49
CA ILE A 224 0.22 -35.39 -17.88
C ILE A 224 0.81 -34.00 -18.06
N GLU A 225 1.76 -33.86 -18.97
CA GLU A 225 2.26 -32.56 -19.40
C GLU A 225 1.26 -31.89 -20.33
N VAL A 226 0.97 -30.62 -20.06
CA VAL A 226 0.05 -29.80 -20.85
C VAL A 226 0.78 -28.54 -21.31
N PRO A 227 0.80 -28.21 -22.61
CA PRO A 227 1.37 -26.94 -23.08
C PRO A 227 0.73 -25.74 -22.36
N TRP A 228 1.51 -24.71 -22.03
CA TRP A 228 1.02 -23.54 -21.28
C TRP A 228 -0.28 -22.94 -21.82
N TYR A 229 -0.41 -22.81 -23.14
CA TYR A 229 -1.63 -22.25 -23.76
C TYR A 229 -2.87 -23.15 -23.50
N GLU A 230 -2.69 -24.47 -23.51
CA GLU A 230 -3.76 -25.42 -23.25
C GLU A 230 -4.11 -25.44 -21.77
N PHE A 231 -3.09 -25.43 -20.90
CA PHE A 231 -3.26 -25.35 -19.46
C PHE A 231 -4.13 -24.16 -19.07
N GLN A 232 -3.88 -22.98 -19.64
CA GLN A 232 -4.68 -21.78 -19.37
C GLN A 232 -6.14 -21.89 -19.83
N LYS A 233 -6.44 -22.74 -20.82
CA LYS A 233 -7.79 -22.95 -21.35
C LYS A 233 -8.56 -24.05 -20.61
N THR A 234 -7.86 -25.07 -20.12
CA THR A 234 -8.48 -26.29 -19.59
C THR A 234 -8.45 -26.38 -18.06
N ALA A 235 -7.49 -25.74 -17.39
CA ALA A 235 -7.44 -25.74 -15.93
C ALA A 235 -8.69 -25.08 -15.32
N PRO A 236 -9.17 -25.55 -14.14
CA PRO A 236 -10.22 -24.87 -13.39
C PRO A 236 -9.89 -23.40 -13.19
N PRO A 237 -10.89 -22.50 -13.02
CA PRO A 237 -10.62 -21.07 -12.95
C PRO A 237 -9.64 -20.73 -11.83
N ARG A 238 -8.65 -19.90 -12.16
CA ARG A 238 -7.78 -19.28 -11.15
C ARG A 238 -8.61 -18.29 -10.34
N PRO A 239 -8.56 -18.31 -9.00
CA PRO A 239 -9.18 -17.30 -8.16
C PRO A 239 -8.68 -15.90 -8.51
N ARG A 240 -9.61 -14.97 -8.74
CA ARG A 240 -9.34 -13.57 -9.07
C ARG A 240 -10.12 -12.66 -8.14
N LEU A 241 -9.66 -11.41 -8.03
CA LEU A 241 -10.33 -10.40 -7.23
C LEU A 241 -11.74 -10.16 -7.78
N ILE A 242 -12.74 -10.42 -6.94
CA ILE A 242 -14.13 -10.08 -7.20
C ILE A 242 -14.45 -8.71 -6.56
N THR A 243 -15.71 -8.29 -6.64
CA THR A 243 -16.18 -7.10 -5.90
C THR A 243 -15.80 -7.22 -4.42
N PRO A 244 -15.12 -6.20 -3.83
CA PRO A 244 -14.65 -6.31 -2.47
C PRO A 244 -15.78 -6.61 -1.49
N THR A 245 -15.55 -7.59 -0.62
CA THR A 245 -16.40 -7.79 0.56
C THR A 245 -16.22 -6.61 1.52
N ARG A 246 -17.07 -6.52 2.56
CA ARG A 246 -16.88 -5.52 3.62
C ARG A 246 -15.48 -5.62 4.24
N ARG A 247 -15.00 -6.84 4.52
CA ARG A 247 -13.65 -7.02 5.09
C ARG A 247 -12.56 -6.72 4.07
N GLY A 248 -12.75 -7.14 2.82
CA GLY A 248 -11.83 -6.87 1.72
C GLY A 248 -11.66 -5.37 1.43
N ALA A 249 -12.71 -4.56 1.59
CA ALA A 249 -12.62 -3.10 1.48
C ALA A 249 -11.71 -2.49 2.57
N ILE A 250 -11.77 -3.00 3.81
CA ILE A 250 -10.87 -2.57 4.89
C ILE A 250 -9.41 -2.94 4.56
N SER A 251 -9.18 -4.17 4.06
CA SER A 251 -7.84 -4.60 3.64
C SER A 251 -7.31 -3.76 2.49
N ALA A 252 -8.17 -3.41 1.52
CA ALA A 252 -7.80 -2.55 0.40
C ALA A 252 -7.35 -1.16 0.88
N GLN A 253 -8.11 -0.54 1.80
CA GLN A 253 -7.75 0.75 2.39
C GLN A 253 -6.42 0.68 3.15
N ARG A 254 -6.24 -0.34 4.00
CA ARG A 254 -5.00 -0.53 4.78
C ARG A 254 -3.80 -0.80 3.88
N LEU A 255 -3.94 -1.67 2.88
CA LEU A 255 -2.90 -1.97 1.92
C LEU A 255 -2.53 -0.71 1.13
N HIS A 256 -3.51 0.03 0.60
CA HIS A 256 -3.26 1.28 -0.10
C HIS A 256 -2.49 2.28 0.77
N ALA A 257 -2.94 2.52 2.01
CA ALA A 257 -2.26 3.43 2.93
C ALA A 257 -0.83 2.96 3.28
N ALA A 258 -0.62 1.65 3.43
CA ALA A 258 0.68 1.08 3.79
C ALA A 258 1.66 0.99 2.62
N THR A 259 1.17 0.92 1.37
CA THR A 259 2.00 0.63 0.19
C THR A 259 1.86 1.66 -0.93
N ALA A 260 1.14 2.76 -0.75
CA ALA A 260 1.13 3.86 -1.72
C ALA A 260 2.54 4.41 -1.93
N PRO A 261 3.03 4.54 -3.17
CA PRO A 261 4.39 5.02 -3.46
C PRO A 261 4.56 6.46 -2.98
N SER A 262 5.64 6.75 -2.25
CA SER A 262 5.97 8.14 -1.89
C SER A 262 6.35 8.94 -3.14
N HIS A 263 6.30 10.28 -3.07
CA HIS A 263 6.74 11.13 -4.17
C HIS A 263 8.11 10.76 -4.75
N PHE A 264 9.09 10.44 -3.89
CA PHE A 264 10.43 10.03 -4.34
C PHE A 264 10.44 8.69 -5.06
N GLU A 265 9.60 7.75 -4.65
CA GLU A 265 9.46 6.46 -5.33
C GLU A 265 8.79 6.60 -6.69
N GLN A 266 7.85 7.55 -6.82
CA GLN A 266 7.27 7.92 -8.11
C GLN A 266 8.35 8.52 -9.03
N VAL A 267 9.20 9.43 -8.52
CA VAL A 267 10.35 9.97 -9.26
C VAL A 267 11.30 8.84 -9.70
N ALA A 268 11.66 7.94 -8.80
CA ALA A 268 12.52 6.78 -9.06
C ALA A 268 11.96 5.84 -10.14
N ALA A 269 10.66 5.54 -10.07
CA ALA A 269 9.96 4.71 -11.05
C ALA A 269 9.98 5.36 -12.44
N HIS A 270 9.71 6.67 -12.51
CA HIS A 270 9.77 7.41 -13.77
C HIS A 270 11.19 7.47 -14.36
N LEU A 271 12.22 7.73 -13.54
CA LEU A 271 13.62 7.70 -13.97
C LEU A 271 13.96 6.36 -14.61
N THR A 272 13.60 5.27 -13.94
CA THR A 272 13.83 3.91 -14.45
C THR A 272 13.12 3.69 -15.79
N MET A 273 11.83 4.03 -15.88
CA MET A 273 11.04 3.86 -17.11
C MET A 273 11.60 4.70 -18.29
N GLN A 274 12.10 5.90 -18.02
CA GLN A 274 12.68 6.77 -19.05
C GLN A 274 13.98 6.17 -19.62
N THR A 275 14.79 5.50 -18.80
CA THR A 275 16.04 4.86 -19.25
C THR A 275 15.83 3.69 -20.19
N LEU A 276 14.67 3.04 -20.14
CA LEU A 276 14.29 2.01 -21.11
C LEU A 276 14.13 2.59 -22.53
N ARG A 277 13.85 3.89 -22.65
CA ARG A 277 13.63 4.58 -23.92
C ARG A 277 14.86 5.34 -24.42
N SER A 278 15.63 5.92 -23.51
CA SER A 278 16.79 6.76 -23.84
C SER A 278 17.80 6.77 -22.69
N SER A 279 19.09 6.70 -23.02
CA SER A 279 20.15 6.84 -22.02
C SER A 279 20.25 8.30 -21.51
N PRO A 280 20.48 8.52 -20.21
CA PRO A 280 20.67 9.88 -19.69
C PRO A 280 22.01 10.45 -20.16
N THR A 281 22.10 11.78 -20.23
CA THR A 281 23.33 12.50 -20.60
C THR A 281 24.32 12.62 -19.43
N LEU A 282 23.83 12.49 -18.19
CA LEU A 282 24.60 12.50 -16.95
C LEU A 282 24.21 11.28 -16.11
N PRO A 283 25.12 10.74 -15.29
CA PRO A 283 24.77 9.67 -14.36
C PRO A 283 23.72 10.16 -13.36
N ILE A 284 22.79 9.28 -12.99
CA ILE A 284 21.76 9.55 -11.98
C ILE A 284 22.03 8.68 -10.77
N GLU A 285 22.21 9.31 -9.62
CA GLU A 285 22.20 8.67 -8.31
C GLU A 285 21.08 9.31 -7.49
N LEU A 286 20.08 8.51 -7.12
CA LEU A 286 19.00 8.91 -6.23
C LEU A 286 19.01 8.00 -5.01
N LYS A 287 19.09 8.59 -3.83
CA LYS A 287 18.92 7.90 -2.54
C LYS A 287 17.67 8.43 -1.85
N ILE A 288 16.91 7.52 -1.25
CA ILE A 288 15.66 7.80 -0.55
C ILE A 288 15.81 7.25 0.86
N VAL A 289 15.71 8.14 1.85
CA VAL A 289 15.65 7.72 3.26
C VAL A 289 14.22 7.32 3.59
N LEU A 290 14.01 6.27 4.38
CA LEU A 290 12.68 5.89 4.85
C LEU A 290 12.49 6.33 6.32
N PRO A 291 11.33 6.90 6.70
CA PRO A 291 10.20 7.30 5.85
C PRO A 291 10.52 8.52 4.98
N ALA A 292 9.91 8.60 3.80
CA ALA A 292 10.24 9.64 2.80
C ALA A 292 9.55 11.00 3.05
N GLU A 293 8.64 11.06 4.02
CA GLU A 293 7.73 12.20 4.24
C GLU A 293 8.48 13.51 4.53
N ASP A 294 9.63 13.47 5.22
CA ASP A 294 10.38 14.67 5.65
C ASP A 294 11.40 15.20 4.62
N GLN A 295 11.41 14.64 3.40
CA GLN A 295 12.41 14.99 2.39
C GLN A 295 11.96 16.09 1.40
N MET A 296 10.89 16.84 1.67
CA MET A 296 10.46 17.94 0.79
C MET A 296 10.51 19.29 1.51
N LEU A 297 11.09 20.30 0.85
CA LEU A 297 11.17 21.66 1.35
C LEU A 297 10.51 22.63 0.35
N ILE A 298 9.60 23.47 0.87
CA ILE A 298 9.02 24.61 0.15
C ILE A 298 9.62 25.88 0.76
N PRO A 299 10.68 26.46 0.19
CA PRO A 299 11.29 27.65 0.75
C PRO A 299 10.32 28.84 0.67
N VAL A 300 10.04 29.47 1.80
CA VAL A 300 9.11 30.60 1.90
C VAL A 300 9.49 31.72 0.91
N ALA A 301 10.78 32.03 0.79
CA ALA A 301 11.30 33.03 -0.14
C ALA A 301 10.94 32.76 -1.61
N LYS A 302 10.81 31.48 -2.02
CA LYS A 302 10.41 31.14 -3.40
C LYS A 302 8.96 31.48 -3.70
N LEU A 303 8.12 31.53 -2.67
CA LEU A 303 6.74 31.98 -2.79
C LEU A 303 6.66 33.50 -2.64
N ILE A 304 7.15 34.01 -1.51
CA ILE A 304 6.99 35.39 -1.06
C ILE A 304 7.83 36.39 -1.86
N ASP A 305 9.10 36.07 -2.12
CA ASP A 305 10.03 37.02 -2.76
C ASP A 305 10.08 36.86 -4.28
N TYR A 306 9.55 35.74 -4.80
CA TYR A 306 9.59 35.41 -6.23
C TYR A 306 8.22 35.17 -6.87
N ALA A 307 7.52 34.07 -6.55
CA ALA A 307 6.33 33.64 -7.31
C ALA A 307 5.11 34.55 -7.12
N LEU A 308 4.94 35.10 -5.91
CA LEU A 308 3.82 35.96 -5.51
C LEU A 308 4.25 37.42 -5.32
N ASN A 309 5.47 37.79 -5.75
CA ASN A 309 6.00 39.14 -5.66
C ASN A 309 5.72 39.92 -6.97
N ASP A 310 4.78 40.86 -6.91
CA ASP A 310 4.42 41.73 -8.03
C ASP A 310 5.48 42.80 -8.35
N GLN A 311 6.44 43.03 -7.44
CA GLN A 311 7.58 43.92 -7.63
C GLN A 311 8.86 43.19 -8.10
N HIS A 312 8.83 41.87 -8.26
CA HIS A 312 10.03 41.14 -8.71
C HIS A 312 10.26 41.34 -10.21
N ASP A 313 11.48 41.72 -10.61
CA ASP A 313 11.87 42.06 -12.00
C ASP A 313 11.35 41.05 -13.03
N THR A 314 11.55 39.76 -12.75
CA THR A 314 11.13 38.64 -13.61
C THR A 314 9.92 37.87 -13.07
N GLY A 315 9.50 38.12 -11.82
CA GLY A 315 8.49 37.34 -11.10
C GLY A 315 7.10 37.96 -11.17
N LYS A 316 7.03 39.28 -11.40
CA LYS A 316 5.80 40.09 -11.46
C LYS A 316 4.70 39.50 -12.34
N HIS A 317 5.06 38.91 -13.48
CA HIS A 317 4.08 38.31 -14.41
C HIS A 317 3.41 37.06 -13.81
N LYS A 318 4.12 36.29 -12.98
CA LYS A 318 3.55 35.15 -12.24
C LYS A 318 2.62 35.64 -11.14
N ALA A 319 3.06 36.61 -10.35
CA ALA A 319 2.27 37.20 -9.28
C ALA A 319 0.95 37.77 -9.80
N LYS A 320 1.00 38.50 -10.92
CA LYS A 320 -0.20 39.00 -11.61
C LYS A 320 -1.14 37.87 -12.02
N LEU A 321 -0.60 36.79 -12.61
CA LEU A 321 -1.41 35.64 -13.03
C LEU A 321 -2.06 34.92 -11.84
N PHE A 322 -1.34 34.73 -10.73
CA PHE A 322 -1.90 34.19 -9.49
C PHE A 322 -3.03 35.06 -8.95
N SER A 323 -2.83 36.38 -8.91
CA SER A 323 -3.87 37.32 -8.47
C SER A 323 -5.10 37.27 -9.37
N GLU A 324 -4.93 37.27 -10.69
CA GLU A 324 -6.05 37.30 -11.65
C GLU A 324 -6.83 35.98 -11.71
N VAL A 325 -6.11 34.85 -11.66
CA VAL A 325 -6.72 33.53 -11.87
C VAL A 325 -7.23 32.94 -10.56
N MET A 326 -6.48 33.10 -9.47
CA MET A 326 -6.74 32.43 -8.19
C MET A 326 -7.11 33.39 -7.06
N ALA A 327 -7.04 34.71 -7.27
CA ALA A 327 -7.25 35.71 -6.22
C ALA A 327 -6.32 35.51 -5.01
N ILE A 328 -5.05 35.15 -5.26
CA ILE A 328 -4.02 35.00 -4.21
C ILE A 328 -2.86 35.96 -4.46
N GLY A 329 -2.32 36.53 -3.38
CA GLY A 329 -1.13 37.36 -3.38
C GLY A 329 -0.08 36.88 -2.38
N LYS A 330 0.89 37.76 -2.07
CA LYS A 330 2.00 37.48 -1.16
C LYS A 330 1.54 37.07 0.24
N ASP A 331 0.43 37.63 0.73
CA ASP A 331 -0.10 37.37 2.07
C ASP A 331 -0.74 35.98 2.18
N GLU A 332 -1.23 35.42 1.07
CA GLU A 332 -1.82 34.08 0.96
C GLU A 332 -0.78 32.98 0.67
N TRP A 333 0.53 33.24 0.84
CA TRP A 333 1.57 32.26 0.52
C TRP A 333 1.40 30.92 1.24
N ARG A 334 0.87 30.92 2.49
CA ARG A 334 0.60 29.69 3.25
C ARG A 334 -0.51 28.87 2.62
N PHE A 335 -1.53 29.52 2.06
CA PHE A 335 -2.62 28.87 1.34
C PHE A 335 -2.10 28.14 0.10
N LEU A 336 -1.17 28.75 -0.65
CA LEU A 336 -0.51 28.10 -1.78
C LEU A 336 0.42 26.96 -1.32
N ALA A 337 1.25 27.20 -0.31
CA ALA A 337 2.20 26.22 0.21
C ALA A 337 1.50 24.96 0.76
N TYR A 338 0.39 25.14 1.47
CA TYR A 338 -0.43 24.03 2.00
C TYR A 338 -0.94 23.12 0.88
N GLN A 339 -1.49 23.71 -0.19
CA GLN A 339 -1.98 22.94 -1.34
C GLN A 339 -0.84 22.22 -2.07
N ILE A 340 0.28 22.89 -2.35
CA ILE A 340 1.43 22.26 -3.01
C ILE A 340 1.92 21.06 -2.21
N ARG A 341 1.99 21.16 -0.88
CA ARG A 341 2.48 20.07 -0.03
C ARG A 341 1.54 18.87 -0.03
N ASN A 342 0.23 19.09 0.07
CA ASN A 342 -0.74 18.01 0.19
C ASN A 342 -1.06 17.32 -1.15
N GLU A 343 -0.95 18.03 -2.27
CA GLU A 343 -1.25 17.47 -3.60
C GLU A 343 -0.03 16.82 -4.27
N LEU A 344 1.14 16.86 -3.62
CA LEU A 344 2.39 16.47 -4.23
C LEU A 344 2.48 14.95 -4.51
N ASP A 345 2.00 14.11 -3.59
CA ASP A 345 1.97 12.65 -3.76
C ASP A 345 0.93 12.20 -4.81
N HIS A 346 -0.02 13.07 -5.14
CA HIS A 346 -1.03 12.84 -6.19
C HIS A 346 -0.71 13.56 -7.50
N SER A 347 0.42 14.26 -7.56
CA SER A 347 0.81 15.06 -8.71
C SER A 347 1.29 14.21 -9.88
N ARG A 348 1.10 14.72 -11.09
CA ARG A 348 1.67 14.11 -12.29
C ARG A 348 3.09 14.61 -12.52
N LEU A 349 4.04 13.68 -12.52
CA LEU A 349 5.44 13.96 -12.79
C LEU A 349 5.72 14.10 -14.30
N GLU A 350 6.50 15.11 -14.68
CA GLU A 350 6.95 15.37 -16.04
C GLU A 350 8.40 15.84 -16.08
N ARG A 351 9.08 15.59 -17.21
CA ARG A 351 10.45 16.05 -17.51
C ARG A 351 11.43 15.84 -16.36
N ILE A 352 11.60 14.59 -15.96
CA ILE A 352 12.58 14.23 -14.93
C ILE A 352 13.93 14.05 -15.62
N GLU A 353 14.91 14.87 -15.24
CA GLU A 353 16.19 14.99 -15.94
C GLU A 353 17.32 15.18 -14.92
N ALA A 354 18.43 14.45 -15.10
CA ALA A 354 19.67 14.76 -14.40
C ALA A 354 20.34 15.98 -15.02
N THR A 355 20.75 16.90 -14.16
CA THR A 355 21.52 18.09 -14.53
C THR A 355 22.77 18.17 -13.67
N GLN A 356 23.71 19.05 -14.01
CA GLN A 356 24.87 19.34 -13.17
C GLN A 356 24.51 19.85 -11.75
N TYR A 357 23.26 20.27 -11.54
CA TYR A 357 22.77 20.79 -10.26
C TYR A 357 22.00 19.76 -9.43
N GLY A 358 21.78 18.56 -9.96
CA GLY A 358 20.91 17.54 -9.38
C GLY A 358 19.78 17.11 -10.33
N ILE A 359 18.87 16.28 -9.82
CA ILE A 359 17.72 15.75 -10.55
C ILE A 359 16.61 16.81 -10.53
N GLN A 360 16.24 17.34 -11.69
CA GLN A 360 15.15 18.29 -11.82
C GLN A 360 13.92 17.60 -12.37
N TYR A 361 12.75 18.02 -11.88
CA TYR A 361 11.48 17.52 -12.40
C TYR A 361 10.36 18.53 -12.26
N ARG A 362 9.27 18.27 -12.99
CA ARG A 362 8.02 19.03 -12.91
C ARG A 362 6.94 18.16 -12.28
N ALA A 363 6.13 18.77 -11.44
CA ALA A 363 4.93 18.14 -10.87
C ALA A 363 3.72 19.02 -11.18
N GLN A 364 2.73 18.44 -11.86
CA GLN A 364 1.44 19.07 -12.15
C GLN A 364 0.37 18.61 -11.16
N MET A 365 -0.35 19.55 -10.56
CA MET A 365 -1.36 19.28 -9.52
C MET A 365 -2.53 20.25 -9.67
N GLU A 366 -3.73 19.80 -9.31
CA GLU A 366 -4.92 20.66 -9.27
C GLU A 366 -5.00 21.33 -7.90
N VAL A 367 -5.29 22.63 -7.87
CA VAL A 367 -5.49 23.40 -6.64
C VAL A 367 -6.69 24.34 -6.79
N VAL A 368 -7.19 24.90 -5.69
CA VAL A 368 -8.27 25.88 -5.70
C VAL A 368 -7.78 27.28 -5.30
N GLY A 369 -8.28 28.31 -5.97
CA GLY A 369 -8.08 29.72 -5.62
C GLY A 369 -9.10 30.24 -4.60
N LEU A 370 -8.85 31.41 -4.01
CA LEU A 370 -9.80 32.05 -3.09
C LEU A 370 -11.12 32.47 -3.77
N ASN A 371 -11.13 32.53 -5.09
CA ASN A 371 -12.32 32.74 -5.91
C ASN A 371 -13.06 31.42 -6.27
N GLY A 372 -12.65 30.28 -5.69
CA GLY A 372 -13.26 28.96 -5.93
C GLY A 372 -12.88 28.32 -7.27
N ARG A 373 -12.03 28.95 -8.09
CA ARG A 373 -11.60 28.36 -9.36
C ARG A 373 -10.56 27.27 -9.11
N ILE A 374 -10.75 26.14 -9.77
CA ILE A 374 -9.78 25.05 -9.80
C ILE A 374 -8.79 25.30 -10.94
N VAL A 375 -7.52 25.17 -10.64
CA VAL A 375 -6.40 25.54 -11.52
C VAL A 375 -5.33 24.46 -11.45
N THR A 376 -4.81 24.06 -12.61
CA THR A 376 -3.61 23.24 -12.67
C THR A 376 -2.38 24.11 -12.40
N LEU A 377 -1.61 23.78 -11.35
CA LEU A 377 -0.28 24.32 -11.11
C LEU A 377 0.78 23.42 -11.73
N GLU A 378 1.85 24.03 -12.23
CA GLU A 378 3.10 23.34 -12.53
C GLU A 378 4.18 23.83 -11.54
N THR A 379 4.67 22.90 -10.74
CA THR A 379 5.78 23.11 -9.81
C THR A 379 7.05 22.53 -10.40
N ARG A 380 8.20 23.13 -10.11
CA ARG A 380 9.51 22.61 -10.48
C ARG A 380 10.31 22.34 -9.24
N TRP A 381 10.91 21.16 -9.18
CA TRP A 381 11.65 20.69 -8.03
C TRP A 381 13.05 20.28 -8.42
N ILE A 382 13.95 20.30 -7.45
CA ILE A 382 15.31 19.78 -7.59
C ILE A 382 15.65 18.89 -6.40
N ILE A 383 16.18 17.71 -6.68
CA ILE A 383 16.76 16.80 -5.70
C ILE A 383 18.27 16.89 -5.85
N ARG A 384 18.95 17.22 -4.75
CA ARG A 384 20.40 17.12 -4.64
C ARG A 384 20.76 15.98 -3.72
N GLN A 385 21.99 15.51 -3.83
CA GLN A 385 22.49 14.47 -2.97
C GLN A 385 22.46 14.95 -1.51
N ASP A 386 21.90 14.10 -0.63
CA ASP A 386 21.81 14.33 0.82
C ASP A 386 21.05 15.62 1.24
N GLU A 387 20.27 16.21 0.33
CA GLU A 387 19.38 17.35 0.61
C GLU A 387 17.91 16.96 0.41
N PRO A 388 16.97 17.55 1.18
CA PRO A 388 15.55 17.50 0.84
C PRO A 388 15.33 18.04 -0.58
N ALA A 389 14.38 17.47 -1.31
CA ALA A 389 13.92 18.03 -2.56
C ALA A 389 13.36 19.44 -2.33
N GLN A 390 13.82 20.40 -3.12
CA GLN A 390 13.46 21.81 -2.92
C GLN A 390 12.60 22.32 -4.07
N LEU A 391 11.53 23.03 -3.72
CA LEU A 391 10.75 23.78 -4.70
C LEU A 391 11.63 24.88 -5.29
N SER A 392 11.85 24.82 -6.60
CA SER A 392 12.63 25.84 -7.33
C SER A 392 11.74 26.99 -7.83
N THR A 393 10.52 26.68 -8.30
CA THR A 393 9.50 27.65 -8.72
C THR A 393 8.14 26.99 -8.84
N VAL A 394 7.07 27.80 -8.80
CA VAL A 394 5.69 27.42 -9.13
C VAL A 394 5.10 28.41 -10.13
N PHE A 395 4.14 27.95 -10.95
CA PHE A 395 3.35 28.78 -11.86
C PHE A 395 1.99 28.15 -12.14
N VAL A 396 1.03 28.99 -12.50
CA VAL A 396 -0.23 28.56 -13.12
C VAL A 396 0.10 27.98 -14.50
N ALA A 397 -0.34 26.75 -14.78
CA ALA A 397 -0.08 26.10 -16.05
C ALA A 397 -0.82 26.82 -17.20
N ASP A 398 -0.29 26.69 -18.43
CA ASP A 398 -0.92 27.26 -19.61
C ASP A 398 -2.34 26.70 -19.83
N LYS A 399 -3.20 27.45 -20.53
CA LYS A 399 -4.60 27.05 -20.81
C LYS A 399 -4.72 25.63 -21.39
N ALA A 400 -3.80 25.24 -22.27
CA ALA A 400 -3.80 23.91 -22.90
C ALA A 400 -3.49 22.75 -21.92
N LYS A 401 -2.91 23.07 -20.76
CA LYS A 401 -2.55 22.10 -19.71
C LYS A 401 -3.54 22.10 -18.55
N GLN A 402 -4.53 22.98 -18.55
CA GLN A 402 -5.59 22.99 -17.55
C GLN A 402 -6.43 21.72 -17.71
N ARG A 403 -6.60 20.96 -16.63
CA ARG A 403 -7.35 19.69 -16.67
C ARG A 403 -8.68 19.76 -15.94
N GLY A 404 -8.77 20.62 -14.92
CA GLY A 404 -9.89 20.61 -14.00
C GLY A 404 -9.88 19.34 -13.14
N GLY A 405 -10.74 19.33 -12.12
CA GLY A 405 -10.81 18.25 -11.17
C GLY A 405 -11.71 18.62 -10.02
N VAL A 406 -11.69 17.80 -8.96
CA VAL A 406 -12.30 18.13 -7.68
C VAL A 406 -11.17 18.24 -6.69
N VAL A 407 -11.04 19.41 -6.06
CA VAL A 407 -10.06 19.69 -5.01
C VAL A 407 -10.85 20.15 -3.80
N GLU A 408 -10.60 19.52 -2.65
CA GLU A 408 -11.18 19.99 -1.39
C GLU A 408 -10.52 21.32 -0.99
N PRO A 409 -11.32 22.35 -0.64
CA PRO A 409 -10.74 23.63 -0.26
C PRO A 409 -9.91 23.50 1.02
N PRO A 410 -8.74 24.16 1.10
CA PRO A 410 -7.96 24.20 2.32
C PRO A 410 -8.79 24.71 3.51
N PRO A 411 -8.56 24.18 4.73
CA PRO A 411 -9.21 24.64 5.96
C PRO A 411 -8.72 26.04 6.37
N TRP A 412 -9.08 27.06 5.58
CA TRP A 412 -8.62 28.43 5.68
C TRP A 412 -9.75 29.39 6.08
N VAL A 413 -9.41 30.38 6.91
CA VAL A 413 -10.32 31.43 7.38
C VAL A 413 -9.93 32.78 6.77
N PRO A 414 -10.87 33.47 6.09
CA PRO A 414 -10.62 34.78 5.49
C PRO A 414 -10.07 35.81 6.46
N VAL A 415 -9.07 36.59 6.04
CA VAL A 415 -8.41 37.64 6.86
C VAL A 415 -9.40 38.74 7.29
N ALA A 416 -10.51 38.89 6.57
CA ALA A 416 -11.61 39.77 6.93
C ALA A 416 -12.27 39.37 8.27
N VAL A 417 -12.30 38.09 8.61
CA VAL A 417 -12.77 37.58 9.91
C VAL A 417 -11.67 37.84 10.94
N LYS A 418 -12.00 38.55 12.03
CA LYS A 418 -11.03 39.01 13.04
C LYS A 418 -11.43 38.59 14.46
N GLY A 419 -10.49 38.78 15.39
CA GLY A 419 -10.73 38.57 16.82
C GLY A 419 -11.12 37.12 17.16
N GLU A 420 -12.00 36.97 18.15
CA GLU A 420 -12.42 35.67 18.65
C GLU A 420 -13.23 34.86 17.62
N GLU A 421 -13.98 35.52 16.74
CA GLU A 421 -14.71 34.86 15.65
C GLU A 421 -13.73 34.11 14.73
N ARG A 422 -12.61 34.75 14.40
CA ARG A 422 -11.54 34.12 13.61
C ARG A 422 -10.96 32.91 14.33
N TRP A 423 -10.65 33.06 15.61
CA TRP A 423 -10.06 31.98 16.40
C TRP A 423 -10.99 30.79 16.54
N ASN A 424 -12.29 31.03 16.74
CA ASN A 424 -13.30 29.98 16.78
C ASN A 424 -13.40 29.23 15.44
N ALA A 425 -13.43 29.96 14.32
CA ALA A 425 -13.45 29.35 12.99
C ALA A 425 -12.20 28.49 12.72
N ILE A 426 -11.01 28.97 13.08
CA ILE A 426 -9.75 28.22 12.92
C ILE A 426 -9.78 26.94 13.75
N VAL A 427 -10.16 27.02 15.03
CA VAL A 427 -10.21 25.84 15.91
C VAL A 427 -11.21 24.82 15.40
N HIS A 428 -12.39 25.24 14.97
CA HIS A 428 -13.39 24.33 14.42
C HIS A 428 -12.88 23.60 13.16
N LEU A 429 -12.18 24.30 12.27
CA LEU A 429 -11.53 23.67 11.12
C LEU A 429 -10.40 22.71 11.53
N ALA A 430 -9.61 23.10 12.54
CA ALA A 430 -8.51 22.27 13.05
C ALA A 430 -9.00 20.99 13.74
N LEU A 431 -10.10 21.07 14.50
CA LEU A 431 -10.77 19.90 15.10
C LEU A 431 -11.23 18.93 14.01
N LYS A 432 -11.95 19.42 12.99
CA LYS A 432 -12.42 18.59 11.87
C LYS A 432 -11.28 17.96 11.09
N ALA A 433 -10.22 18.73 10.80
CA ALA A 433 -9.05 18.20 10.11
C ALA A 433 -8.33 17.14 10.95
N GLY A 434 -8.26 17.33 12.27
CA GLY A 434 -7.73 16.36 13.22
C GLY A 434 -8.54 15.05 13.23
N GLU A 435 -9.86 15.15 13.36
CA GLU A 435 -10.78 14.00 13.34
C GLU A 435 -10.63 13.20 12.04
N PHE A 436 -10.70 13.89 10.89
CA PHE A 436 -10.53 13.26 9.59
C PHE A 436 -9.17 12.55 9.46
N ALA A 437 -8.07 13.21 9.87
CA ALA A 437 -6.74 12.61 9.81
C ALA A 437 -6.59 11.39 10.73
N ALA A 438 -7.21 11.41 11.92
CA ALA A 438 -7.23 10.28 12.84
C ALA A 438 -8.01 9.09 12.27
N ASP A 439 -9.13 9.35 11.59
CA ASP A 439 -9.96 8.32 10.97
C ASP A 439 -9.27 7.65 9.79
N GLN A 440 -8.56 8.44 8.96
CA GLN A 440 -7.79 7.93 7.82
C GLN A 440 -6.46 7.26 8.22
N CYS A 441 -5.96 7.53 9.44
CA CYS A 441 -4.72 6.95 9.90
C CYS A 441 -4.83 5.43 10.03
N VAL A 442 -3.88 4.72 9.40
CA VAL A 442 -3.65 3.28 9.62
C VAL A 442 -2.50 3.15 10.62
N PRO A 443 -2.78 2.78 11.88
CA PRO A 443 -1.75 2.64 12.90
C PRO A 443 -0.74 1.55 12.52
N MET A 444 0.51 1.70 12.97
CA MET A 444 1.46 0.61 12.94
C MET A 444 0.96 -0.49 13.86
N PRO A 445 0.67 -1.70 13.35
CA PRO A 445 0.16 -2.76 14.21
C PRO A 445 1.17 -3.13 15.29
N MET A 446 0.65 -3.46 16.47
CA MET A 446 1.44 -3.89 17.60
C MET A 446 1.26 -5.39 17.81
N LYS A 447 2.37 -6.08 18.08
CA LYS A 447 2.38 -7.50 18.45
C LYS A 447 2.87 -7.63 19.90
N ILE A 448 2.05 -8.24 20.74
CA ILE A 448 2.40 -8.65 22.10
C ILE A 448 2.56 -10.16 22.09
N GLU A 449 3.60 -10.68 22.73
CA GLU A 449 3.86 -12.11 22.82
C GLU A 449 2.64 -12.86 23.39
N GLY A 450 2.22 -13.94 22.72
CA GLY A 450 1.03 -14.71 23.09
C GLY A 450 -0.32 -14.11 22.69
N TYR A 451 -0.37 -12.89 22.15
CA TYR A 451 -1.61 -12.25 21.70
C TYR A 451 -1.68 -12.09 20.17
N PRO A 452 -2.89 -12.05 19.58
CA PRO A 452 -3.05 -11.66 18.18
C PRO A 452 -2.46 -10.28 17.89
N VAL A 453 -2.13 -10.01 16.63
CA VAL A 453 -1.73 -8.66 16.19
C VAL A 453 -2.87 -7.68 16.46
N ILE A 454 -2.53 -6.55 17.08
CA ILE A 454 -3.46 -5.46 17.41
C ILE A 454 -3.30 -4.37 16.36
N MET A 455 -4.27 -4.28 15.46
CA MET A 455 -4.25 -3.32 14.33
C MET A 455 -4.39 -1.86 14.76
N GLU A 456 -4.86 -1.59 15.99
CA GLU A 456 -4.91 -0.23 16.56
C GLU A 456 -3.54 0.28 17.04
N GLY A 457 -2.51 -0.58 17.03
CA GLY A 457 -1.14 -0.20 17.37
C GLY A 457 -0.94 0.06 18.87
N ALA A 458 0.13 0.81 19.18
CA ALA A 458 0.52 1.10 20.55
C ALA A 458 -0.43 2.10 21.23
N CYS A 459 -0.63 1.91 22.53
CA CYS A 459 -1.39 2.81 23.36
C CYS A 459 -0.61 4.11 23.62
N GLY A 460 -1.28 5.25 23.53
CA GLY A 460 -0.65 6.52 23.85
C GLY A 460 -1.55 7.73 23.64
N SER A 461 -0.93 8.90 23.71
CA SER A 461 -1.60 10.19 23.52
C SER A 461 -0.70 11.15 22.76
N ALA A 462 -1.32 12.15 22.15
CA ALA A 462 -0.60 13.24 21.51
C ALA A 462 -1.25 14.58 21.83
N TYR A 463 -0.43 15.63 21.77
CA TYR A 463 -0.81 16.99 22.12
C TYR A 463 -0.26 17.98 21.10
N VAL A 464 -1.04 19.03 20.81
CA VAL A 464 -0.54 20.24 20.17
C VAL A 464 -0.14 21.23 21.24
N CYS A 465 1.15 21.52 21.32
CA CYS A 465 1.76 22.42 22.29
C CYS A 465 2.02 23.80 21.67
N LEU A 466 1.64 24.85 22.38
CA LEU A 466 1.84 26.26 21.99
C LEU A 466 2.40 27.07 23.15
N ASP A 467 3.11 28.16 22.85
CA ASP A 467 3.53 29.12 23.88
C ASP A 467 2.28 29.73 24.56
N GLY A 468 2.21 29.61 25.89
CA GLY A 468 1.09 30.12 26.68
C GLY A 468 0.99 31.66 26.73
N ARG A 469 2.03 32.36 26.27
CA ARG A 469 2.07 33.83 26.23
C ARG A 469 1.26 34.41 25.07
N LEU A 470 1.01 33.62 24.01
CA LEU A 470 0.26 34.05 22.83
C LEU A 470 -1.20 34.39 23.19
N ALA A 471 -1.75 35.43 22.55
CA ALA A 471 -3.15 35.82 22.76
C ALA A 471 -4.12 34.68 22.42
N PHE A 472 -3.86 33.99 21.30
CA PHE A 472 -4.60 32.79 20.90
C PHE A 472 -4.54 31.68 21.96
N SER A 473 -3.37 31.43 22.57
CA SER A 473 -3.22 30.42 23.62
C SER A 473 -4.00 30.76 24.89
N ARG A 474 -4.03 32.03 25.28
CA ARG A 474 -4.86 32.48 26.41
C ARG A 474 -6.35 32.31 26.12
N TRP A 475 -6.77 32.62 24.89
CA TRP A 475 -8.14 32.42 24.45
C TRP A 475 -8.54 30.95 24.41
N LEU A 476 -7.67 30.05 23.91
CA LEU A 476 -7.90 28.61 23.94
C LEU A 476 -8.15 28.08 25.35
N ARG A 477 -7.39 28.57 26.33
CA ARG A 477 -7.55 28.22 27.75
C ARG A 477 -8.88 28.74 28.31
N ALA A 478 -9.21 30.00 28.05
CA ALA A 478 -10.46 30.61 28.51
C ALA A 478 -11.71 29.90 27.95
N ASN A 479 -11.58 29.29 26.77
CA ASN A 479 -12.66 28.57 26.09
C ASN A 479 -12.57 27.04 26.26
N ASN A 480 -11.76 26.53 27.19
CA ASN A 480 -11.62 25.09 27.51
C ASN A 480 -11.20 24.20 26.33
N TYR A 481 -10.46 24.75 25.37
CA TYR A 481 -9.84 23.96 24.29
C TYR A 481 -8.48 23.37 24.70
N ALA A 482 -7.78 24.01 25.64
CA ALA A 482 -6.42 23.63 26.03
C ALA A 482 -6.22 23.67 27.55
N ALA A 483 -5.30 22.84 28.04
CA ALA A 483 -4.85 22.83 29.44
C ALA A 483 -3.44 23.42 29.57
N ASN A 484 -3.01 23.72 30.80
CA ASN A 484 -1.64 24.15 31.06
C ASN A 484 -0.66 23.01 30.81
N ALA A 485 0.46 23.32 30.16
CA ALA A 485 1.56 22.38 29.92
C ALA A 485 2.90 23.00 30.32
N TYR A 486 3.74 22.22 31.00
CA TYR A 486 5.06 22.64 31.46
C TYR A 486 6.11 22.51 30.32
N PRO A 487 7.11 23.41 30.18
CA PRO A 487 7.51 24.48 31.11
C PRO A 487 6.75 25.81 31.01
N SER A 488 6.13 26.15 29.88
CA SER A 488 5.45 27.46 29.75
C SER A 488 4.40 27.53 28.64
N GLY A 489 3.78 26.39 28.34
CA GLY A 489 2.86 26.23 27.21
C GLY A 489 1.40 26.01 27.59
N ILE A 490 0.60 25.85 26.56
CA ILE A 490 -0.68 25.14 26.63
C ILE A 490 -0.58 23.88 25.80
N ALA A 491 -1.36 22.86 26.16
CA ALA A 491 -1.50 21.63 25.40
C ALA A 491 -2.96 21.38 25.02
N ILE A 492 -3.18 21.10 23.74
CA ILE A 492 -4.45 20.66 23.19
C ILE A 492 -4.33 19.16 22.97
N ARG A 493 -5.05 18.36 23.76
CA ARG A 493 -5.06 16.89 23.62
C ARG A 493 -5.81 16.48 22.35
N ALA A 494 -5.33 15.45 21.65
CA ALA A 494 -6.11 14.79 20.60
C ALA A 494 -7.46 14.30 21.14
N ARG A 495 -8.56 14.66 20.45
CA ARG A 495 -9.93 14.28 20.82
C ARG A 495 -10.40 13.14 19.92
N ILE A 496 -9.89 11.94 20.18
CA ILE A 496 -10.19 10.74 19.39
C ILE A 496 -10.78 9.65 20.28
N ASP A 497 -11.68 8.84 19.72
CA ASP A 497 -12.23 7.65 20.36
C ASP A 497 -11.36 6.42 20.04
N SER A 498 -10.08 6.52 20.38
CA SER A 498 -9.10 5.43 20.25
C SER A 498 -7.94 5.65 21.22
N GLN A 499 -7.34 4.56 21.68
CA GLN A 499 -6.10 4.56 22.46
C GLN A 499 -4.84 4.63 21.57
N SER A 500 -5.00 4.61 20.25
CA SER A 500 -3.90 4.56 19.29
C SER A 500 -3.07 5.84 19.30
N VAL A 501 -1.78 5.70 19.61
CA VAL A 501 -0.82 6.81 19.58
C VAL A 501 -0.65 7.39 18.18
N ASP A 502 -0.72 6.54 17.14
CA ASP A 502 -0.56 6.97 15.74
C ASP A 502 -1.74 7.82 15.28
N ARG A 503 -2.98 7.42 15.63
CA ARG A 503 -4.17 8.23 15.35
C ARG A 503 -4.12 9.56 16.09
N ALA A 504 -3.68 9.55 17.36
CA ALA A 504 -3.53 10.77 18.15
C ALA A 504 -2.50 11.71 17.52
N LYS A 505 -1.36 11.16 17.08
CA LYS A 505 -0.32 11.92 16.37
C LYS A 505 -0.86 12.52 15.07
N ALA A 506 -1.53 11.71 14.23
CA ALA A 506 -2.13 12.17 12.97
C ALA A 506 -3.13 13.32 13.20
N TYR A 507 -3.97 13.20 14.23
CA TYR A 507 -4.87 14.26 14.68
C TYR A 507 -4.12 15.56 14.96
N CYS A 508 -3.11 15.51 15.84
CA CYS A 508 -2.38 16.68 16.29
C CYS A 508 -1.57 17.34 15.17
N GLU A 509 -1.00 16.55 14.26
CA GLU A 509 -0.29 17.07 13.09
C GLU A 509 -1.23 17.79 12.12
N ALA A 510 -2.40 17.21 11.83
CA ALA A 510 -3.40 17.88 11.00
C ALA A 510 -3.91 19.17 11.66
N PHE A 511 -4.20 19.13 12.96
CA PHE A 511 -4.59 20.30 13.73
C PHE A 511 -3.52 21.41 13.64
N ALA A 512 -2.26 21.07 13.89
CA ALA A 512 -1.13 22.01 13.83
C ALA A 512 -0.95 22.59 12.42
N ARG A 513 -1.15 21.80 11.36
CA ARG A 513 -1.11 22.29 9.97
C ARG A 513 -2.21 23.31 9.69
N VAL A 514 -3.42 23.13 10.22
CA VAL A 514 -4.50 24.13 10.09
C VAL A 514 -4.16 25.42 10.83
N LEU A 515 -3.58 25.33 12.03
CA LEU A 515 -3.11 26.51 12.76
C LEU A 515 -2.07 27.29 11.93
N TRP A 516 -1.06 26.60 11.42
CA TRP A 516 -0.02 27.19 10.60
C TRP A 516 -0.61 27.87 9.35
N LEU A 517 -1.46 27.16 8.60
CA LEU A 517 -2.15 27.69 7.41
C LEU A 517 -2.85 29.03 7.69
N ASN A 518 -3.42 29.17 8.89
CA ASN A 518 -4.18 30.35 9.30
C ASN A 518 -3.35 31.43 10.03
N GLY A 519 -2.02 31.30 10.03
CA GLY A 519 -1.08 32.29 10.57
C GLY A 519 -0.79 32.16 12.06
N ILE A 520 -1.08 31.01 12.66
CA ILE A 520 -0.77 30.70 14.06
C ILE A 520 0.48 29.81 14.08
N ASP A 521 1.63 30.45 14.26
CA ASP A 521 2.94 29.79 14.25
C ASP A 521 3.32 29.21 15.62
N GLY A 522 4.31 28.30 15.61
CA GLY A 522 4.92 27.76 16.84
C GLY A 522 4.19 26.57 17.46
N ALA A 523 3.18 26.00 16.80
CA ALA A 523 2.56 24.75 17.19
C ALA A 523 3.58 23.60 17.08
N LYS A 524 3.74 22.81 18.16
CA LYS A 524 4.56 21.60 18.19
C LYS A 524 3.69 20.40 18.53
N VAL A 525 3.95 19.26 17.92
CA VAL A 525 3.28 18.00 18.26
C VAL A 525 4.16 17.22 19.22
N GLU A 526 3.62 16.86 20.37
CA GLU A 526 4.27 15.99 21.35
C GLU A 526 3.47 14.69 21.48
N VAL A 527 4.19 13.57 21.57
CA VAL A 527 3.62 12.22 21.59
C VAL A 527 4.13 11.48 22.82
N TYR A 528 3.23 10.79 23.52
CA TYR A 528 3.50 10.08 24.77
C TYR A 528 2.95 8.66 24.66
N LEU A 529 3.84 7.67 24.73
CA LEU A 529 3.48 6.25 24.79
C LEU A 529 3.03 5.89 26.22
N SER A 530 2.06 4.98 26.34
CA SER A 530 1.53 4.49 27.63
C SER A 530 2.12 3.16 28.04
#